data_AF-A0A367FQ08-F1
#
_entry.id   AF-A0A367FQ08-F1
#
_cell.length_a   1.000
_cell.length_b   1.000
_cell.length_c   1.000
_cell.angle_alpha   90.00
_cell.angle_beta   90.00
_cell.angle_gamma   90.00
#
_symmetry.space_group_name_H-M   'P 1'
#
loop_
_entity.id
_entity.type
_entity.pdbx_description
1 polymer ?
#
loop_
_entity_poly.entity_id
_entity_poly.type
_entity_poly.pdbx_seq_one_letter_code
_entity_poly.pdbx_strand_id
1 'polypeptide(L)'
;MRTITGAAREEKPEAPAEGAELLRLRDHLGRLGLMSELCDARTALLVQRPDVGLPLWVFVGYGGAYYSWQSAEKRHPVCDAAGAALVLADYISGRVF
;
A
#
# COMPACT_ATOMS: atom_id res chain seq x y z
N MET A 1 5.26 -11.66 47.10
CA MET A 1 4.13 -10.87 46.59
C MET A 1 4.38 -10.61 45.10
N ARG A 2 3.64 -11.29 44.21
CA ARG A 2 3.67 -11.05 42.76
C ARG A 2 2.63 -9.97 42.45
N THR A 3 2.94 -9.02 41.57
CA THR A 3 2.31 -8.79 40.25
C THR A 3 2.96 -7.55 39.63
N ILE A 4 3.64 -7.70 38.49
CA ILE A 4 4.01 -6.59 37.60
C ILE A 4 3.15 -6.80 36.35
N THR A 5 2.12 -5.97 36.20
CA THR A 5 1.29 -5.88 34.99
C THR A 5 1.51 -4.50 34.40
N GLY A 6 1.92 -4.47 33.13
CA GLY A 6 2.07 -3.24 32.36
C GLY A 6 2.75 -3.58 31.04
N ALA A 7 1.92 -3.91 30.04
CA ALA A 7 2.30 -4.46 28.75
C ALA A 7 3.50 -3.76 28.12
N ALA A 8 4.53 -4.55 27.80
CA ALA A 8 5.46 -4.18 26.75
C ALA A 8 4.64 -4.03 25.46
N ARG A 9 4.46 -2.79 24.99
CA ARG A 9 4.17 -2.57 23.58
C ARG A 9 5.38 -3.11 22.83
N GLU A 10 5.23 -4.27 22.20
CA GLU A 10 6.21 -4.76 21.24
C GLU A 10 6.34 -3.71 20.14
N GLU A 11 7.48 -3.02 20.13
CA GLU A 11 7.94 -2.25 18.99
C GLU A 11 8.02 -3.21 17.80
N LYS A 12 7.22 -2.98 16.76
CA LYS A 12 7.23 -3.83 15.57
C LYS A 12 8.15 -3.19 14.52
N PRO A 13 9.37 -3.70 14.28
CA PRO A 13 10.18 -3.21 13.17
C PRO A 13 9.69 -3.87 11.87
N GLU A 14 8.51 -3.47 11.38
CA GLU A 14 7.90 -4.02 10.15
C GLU A 14 8.07 -3.10 8.91
N ALA A 15 8.53 -1.86 9.13
CA ALA A 15 8.75 -0.87 8.09
C ALA A 15 9.65 -1.29 6.89
N PRO A 16 10.74 -2.08 7.05
CA PRO A 16 11.61 -2.38 5.91
C PRO A 16 11.00 -3.37 4.90
N ALA A 17 10.14 -4.30 5.35
CA ALA A 17 9.51 -5.28 4.47
C ALA A 17 8.33 -4.66 3.70
N GLU A 18 7.48 -3.90 4.40
CA GLU A 18 6.33 -3.22 3.80
C GLU A 18 6.76 -2.21 2.73
N GLY A 19 7.79 -1.40 3.03
CA GLY A 19 8.35 -0.47 2.05
C GLY A 19 8.93 -1.16 0.81
N ALA A 20 9.46 -2.38 0.94
CA ALA A 20 9.93 -3.16 -0.20
C ALA A 20 8.77 -3.63 -1.10
N GLU A 21 7.64 -4.02 -0.51
CA GLU A 21 6.46 -4.39 -1.29
C GLU A 21 5.84 -3.17 -1.99
N LEU A 22 5.84 -1.99 -1.36
CA LEU A 22 5.42 -0.73 -2.01
C LEU A 22 6.35 -0.33 -3.16
N LEU A 23 7.66 -0.56 -3.03
CA LEU A 23 8.61 -0.37 -4.14
C LEU A 23 8.30 -1.28 -5.32
N ARG A 24 8.02 -2.57 -5.07
CA ARG A 24 7.63 -3.51 -6.13
C ARG A 24 6.36 -3.05 -6.84
N LEU A 25 5.36 -2.63 -6.09
CA LEU A 25 4.12 -2.10 -6.66
C LEU A 25 4.39 -0.86 -7.53
N ARG A 26 5.19 0.07 -7.04
CA ARG A 26 5.61 1.28 -7.78
C ARG A 26 6.27 0.92 -9.12
N ASP A 27 7.17 -0.06 -9.13
CA ASP A 27 7.85 -0.47 -10.36
C ASP A 27 6.86 -1.04 -11.39
N HIS A 28 5.85 -1.80 -10.95
CA HIS A 28 4.78 -2.28 -11.83
C HIS A 28 3.87 -1.15 -12.34
N LEU A 29 3.49 -0.20 -11.48
CA LEU A 29 2.73 0.99 -11.89
C LEU A 29 3.51 1.82 -12.92
N GLY A 30 4.82 2.00 -12.72
CA GLY A 30 5.69 2.70 -13.66
C GLY A 30 5.73 2.04 -15.05
N ARG A 31 5.73 0.71 -15.12
CA ARG A 31 5.63 -0.03 -16.40
C ARG A 31 4.30 0.20 -17.13
N LEU A 32 3.25 0.55 -16.41
CA LEU A 32 1.95 0.93 -16.97
C LEU A 32 1.87 2.44 -17.31
N GLY A 33 2.94 3.20 -17.09
CA GLY A 33 2.97 4.65 -17.29
C GLY A 33 2.31 5.45 -16.16
N LEU A 34 2.01 4.82 -15.02
CA LEU A 34 1.38 5.48 -13.88
C LEU A 34 2.43 6.07 -12.94
N MET A 35 2.26 7.35 -12.62
CA MET A 35 3.14 8.06 -11.70
C MET A 35 2.79 7.71 -10.25
N SER A 36 3.78 7.27 -9.48
CA SER A 36 3.62 7.01 -8.06
C SER A 36 4.88 7.34 -7.27
N GLU A 37 4.69 7.78 -6.03
CA GLU A 37 5.75 8.25 -5.13
C GLU A 37 5.61 7.59 -3.76
N LEU A 38 6.74 7.22 -3.15
CA LEU A 38 6.74 6.75 -1.77
C LEU A 38 6.67 7.92 -0.80
N CYS A 39 5.80 7.82 0.20
CA CYS A 39 5.61 8.83 1.23
C CYS A 39 5.85 8.24 2.64
N ASP A 40 5.84 9.12 3.65
CA ASP A 40 5.83 8.78 5.08
C ASP A 40 6.83 7.69 5.47
N ALA A 41 8.12 7.95 5.25
CA ALA A 41 9.20 7.01 5.56
C ALA A 41 9.05 5.62 4.89
N ARG A 42 8.42 5.58 3.70
CA ARG A 42 8.13 4.36 2.90
C ARG A 42 7.02 3.47 3.48
N THR A 43 6.12 4.05 4.27
CA THR A 43 4.95 3.33 4.79
C THR A 43 3.73 3.44 3.87
N ALA A 44 3.79 4.33 2.87
CA ALA A 44 2.71 4.51 1.90
C ALA A 44 3.23 4.81 0.50
N LEU A 45 2.41 4.51 -0.49
CA LEU A 45 2.60 4.84 -1.89
C LEU A 45 1.46 5.73 -2.36
N LEU A 46 1.81 6.94 -2.79
CA LEU A 46 0.90 7.88 -3.40
C LEU A 46 0.84 7.64 -4.91
N VAL A 47 -0.31 7.23 -5.42
CA VAL A 47 -0.55 6.99 -6.85
C VAL A 47 -1.30 8.18 -7.44
N GLN A 48 -0.68 8.84 -8.42
CA GLN A 48 -1.29 9.99 -9.08
C GLN A 48 -2.41 9.53 -10.00
N ARG A 49 -3.51 10.30 -10.01
CA ARG A 49 -4.58 10.10 -10.99
C ARG A 49 -4.22 10.88 -12.27
N PRO A 50 -4.37 10.27 -13.46
CA PRO A 50 -4.10 10.96 -14.72
C PRO A 50 -5.13 12.08 -15.02
N ASP A 51 -6.35 11.97 -14.50
CA ASP A 51 -7.42 12.98 -14.64
C ASP A 51 -7.63 13.80 -13.35
N VAL A 52 -8.58 14.75 -13.37
CA VAL A 52 -8.97 15.55 -12.20
C VAL A 52 -9.40 14.63 -11.05
N GLY A 53 -8.63 14.61 -9.97
CA GLY A 53 -8.95 13.86 -8.77
C GLY A 53 -7.83 13.92 -7.73
N LEU A 54 -8.15 13.58 -6.48
CA LEU A 54 -7.15 13.45 -5.44
C LEU A 54 -6.27 12.22 -5.69
N PRO A 55 -4.96 12.30 -5.42
CA PRO A 55 -4.09 11.15 -5.51
C PRO A 55 -4.54 10.06 -4.52
N LEU A 56 -4.27 8.81 -4.88
CA LEU A 56 -4.69 7.65 -4.11
C LEU A 56 -3.56 7.19 -3.19
N TRP A 57 -3.88 7.05 -1.91
CA TRP A 57 -2.97 6.43 -0.94
C TRP A 57 -3.13 4.90 -0.96
N VAL A 58 -2.00 4.22 -1.09
CA VAL A 58 -1.88 2.76 -1.00
C VAL A 58 -0.93 2.42 0.13
N PHE A 59 -1.35 1.49 0.99
CA PHE A 59 -0.58 1.01 2.12
C PHE A 59 -0.38 -0.50 2.00
N VAL A 60 0.69 -1.02 2.61
CA VAL A 60 0.77 -2.44 2.93
C VAL A 60 0.19 -2.60 4.34
N GLY A 61 -0.79 -3.48 4.49
CA GLY A 61 -1.50 -3.67 5.75
C GLY A 61 -1.77 -5.14 6.03
N TYR A 62 -2.50 -5.40 7.12
CA TYR A 62 -2.85 -6.76 7.57
C TYR A 62 -1.62 -7.63 7.81
N GLY A 63 -0.62 -7.07 8.50
CA GLY A 63 0.65 -7.75 8.80
C GLY A 63 1.45 -8.08 7.55
N GLY A 64 1.50 -7.15 6.58
CA GLY A 64 2.27 -7.31 5.35
C GLY A 64 1.56 -8.07 4.22
N ALA A 65 0.34 -8.59 4.41
CA ALA A 65 -0.26 -9.53 3.46
C ALA A 65 -0.97 -8.87 2.26
N TYR A 66 -1.39 -7.61 2.38
CA TYR A 66 -2.19 -6.95 1.34
C TYR A 66 -1.73 -5.52 1.07
N TYR A 67 -1.70 -5.14 -0.21
CA TYR A 67 -1.87 -3.76 -0.61
C TYR A 67 -3.32 -3.34 -0.35
N SER A 68 -3.54 -2.17 0.23
CA SER A 68 -4.88 -1.66 0.55
C SER A 68 -5.01 -0.17 0.28
N TRP A 69 -6.20 0.25 -0.16
CA TRP A 69 -6.55 1.62 -0.47
C TRP A 69 -8.05 1.85 -0.22
N GLN A 70 -8.49 3.12 -0.27
CA GLN A 70 -9.86 3.52 0.10
C GLN A 70 -10.19 2.92 1.48
N SER A 71 -9.61 3.48 2.54
CA SER A 71 -9.87 3.06 3.94
C SER A 71 -9.83 1.54 4.18
N ALA A 72 -9.00 0.81 3.41
CA ALA A 72 -8.91 -0.65 3.36
C ALA A 72 -10.19 -1.41 2.94
N GLU A 73 -11.17 -0.75 2.31
CA GLU A 73 -12.29 -1.41 1.63
C GLU A 73 -11.85 -2.16 0.37
N LYS A 74 -10.81 -1.65 -0.31
CA LYS A 74 -10.20 -2.29 -1.47
C LYS A 74 -8.82 -2.83 -1.13
N ARG A 75 -8.52 -4.04 -1.60
CA ARG A 75 -7.30 -4.78 -1.27
C ARG A 75 -6.85 -5.68 -2.41
N HIS A 76 -5.55 -5.95 -2.44
CA HIS A 76 -4.94 -6.95 -3.32
C HIS A 76 -3.78 -7.65 -2.58
N PRO A 77 -3.63 -8.99 -2.69
CA PRO A 77 -2.49 -9.70 -2.08
C PRO A 77 -1.14 -9.14 -2.54
N VAL A 78 -0.17 -9.02 -1.61
CA VAL A 78 1.18 -8.53 -1.94
C VAL A 78 2.00 -9.48 -2.83
N CYS A 79 1.67 -10.78 -2.80
CA CYS A 79 2.31 -11.78 -3.65
C CYS A 79 2.00 -11.59 -5.15
N ASP A 80 1.05 -10.72 -5.50
CA ASP A 80 0.69 -10.37 -6.87
C ASP A 80 0.68 -8.84 -7.08
N ALA A 81 1.88 -8.26 -7.07
CA ALA A 81 2.07 -6.83 -7.32
C ALA A 81 1.69 -6.41 -8.75
N ALA A 82 1.82 -7.32 -9.73
CA ALA A 82 1.43 -7.05 -11.11
C ALA A 82 -0.09 -6.94 -11.24
N GLY A 83 -0.84 -7.89 -10.67
CA GLY A 83 -2.30 -7.83 -10.59
C GLY A 83 -2.79 -6.61 -9.80
N ALA A 84 -2.14 -6.29 -8.67
CA ALA A 84 -2.44 -5.09 -7.90
C ALA A 84 -2.30 -3.80 -8.72
N ALA A 85 -1.24 -3.68 -9.54
CA ALA A 85 -1.04 -2.53 -10.41
C ALA A 85 -2.15 -2.40 -11.48
N LEU A 86 -2.59 -3.50 -12.07
CA LEU A 86 -3.70 -3.51 -13.04
C LEU A 86 -5.02 -3.08 -12.39
N VAL A 87 -5.35 -3.64 -11.22
CA VAL A 87 -6.57 -3.28 -10.48
C VAL A 87 -6.56 -1.81 -10.07
N LEU A 88 -5.40 -1.29 -9.64
CA LEU A 88 -5.24 0.13 -9.33
C LEU A 88 -5.41 1.01 -10.57
N ALA A 89 -4.83 0.62 -11.71
CA ALA A 89 -4.98 1.34 -12.98
C ALA A 89 -6.46 1.47 -13.38
N ASP A 90 -7.20 0.35 -13.34
CA ASP A 90 -8.63 0.35 -13.64
C ASP A 90 -9.43 1.21 -12.66
N TYR A 91 -9.10 1.12 -11.36
CA TYR A 91 -9.74 1.90 -10.31
C TYR A 91 -9.54 3.41 -10.47
N ILE A 92 -8.33 3.87 -10.79
CA ILE A 92 -8.03 5.31 -10.92
C ILE A 92 -8.52 5.90 -12.24
N SER A 93 -8.59 5.10 -13.31
CA SER A 93 -9.17 5.50 -14.59
C SER A 93 -10.70 5.51 -14.59
N GLY A 94 -11.35 5.16 -13.46
CA GLY A 94 -12.81 5.12 -13.36
C GLY A 94 -13.46 4.04 -14.21
N ARG A 95 -12.71 3.00 -14.61
CA ARG A 95 -13.19 1.90 -15.46
C ARG A 95 -13.86 0.76 -14.70
N VAL A 96 -14.33 1.01 -13.47
CA VAL A 96 -14.97 -0.03 -12.65
C VAL A 96 -16.47 0.24 -12.55
N PHE A 97 -17.24 -0.72 -13.09
CA PHE A 97 -18.70 -0.86 -12.95
C PHE A 97 -19.11 -1.27 -11.53
#